data_AF-A0AAD6ETU6-F1
#
_entry.id   AF-A0AAD6ETU6-F1
#
_cell.length_a   1.000
_cell.length_b   1.000
_cell.length_c   1.000
_cell.angle_alpha   90.00
_cell.angle_beta   90.00
_cell.angle_gamma   90.00
#
_symmetry.space_group_name_H-M   'P 1'
#
loop_
_entity.id
_entity.type
_entity.pdbx_description
1 polymer ?
#
loop_
_entity_poly.entity_id
_entity_poly.type
_entity_poly.pdbx_seq_one_letter_code
_entity_poly.pdbx_strand_id
1 'polypeptide(L)'
;MARVLPMTSSLHLASVAAVRSVSNGRLRLPFSGPSLRRASLISLRTISQQEGFLGWRGGRFVRNFSSVEAGAAGNMAQASIALKQEEALEWVKKDNRQMLHVVYRVGDLDKTIKFYTECLGMKLLRKRDIPEERYTNAFLGYGPEDSHFVVELTYNYGVHQYDIGTGFGHFGIAVEDVAKTVDLIKAKGGKVTREPGPVKGGETVIAFVEDPDGYKFELLERGPTPEPLCQVMLRVGDLDRSIAFYEKAFGLELLRKKDNPENKYTVAMMGYGPEDKSTVLELTYNYGVKEYNKGNGYAQIAIGTDDVYKTAEAIKICGGQVTREPGPLPGINTKITACVDPDGWKTVFVDNIDFAKELE
;
A
#
# COMPACT_ATOMS: atom_id res chain seq x y z
N MET A 1 2.46 -8.04 34.65
CA MET A 1 1.67 -7.83 33.41
C MET A 1 1.50 -6.34 33.21
N ALA A 2 2.03 -5.76 32.14
CA ALA A 2 1.76 -4.37 31.75
C ALA A 2 0.83 -4.38 30.53
N ARG A 3 -0.20 -3.52 30.51
CA ARG A 3 -1.04 -3.33 29.33
C ARG A 3 -0.35 -2.35 28.38
N VAL A 4 -0.02 -2.81 27.18
CA VAL A 4 0.26 -1.89 26.06
C VAL A 4 -1.07 -1.25 25.65
N LEU A 5 -1.14 0.07 25.64
CA LEU A 5 -2.32 0.82 25.18
C LEU A 5 -2.22 1.08 23.67
N PRO A 6 -3.32 0.94 22.91
CA PRO A 6 -3.37 1.44 21.54
C PRO A 6 -3.42 2.97 21.56
N MET A 7 -2.46 3.63 20.90
CA MET A 7 -2.43 5.09 20.79
C MET A 7 -3.42 5.59 19.73
N THR A 8 -4.55 6.14 20.17
CA THR A 8 -5.41 7.02 19.37
C THR A 8 -5.12 8.48 19.74
N SER A 9 -4.21 9.12 19.01
CA SER A 9 -3.76 10.49 19.30
C SER A 9 -4.89 11.51 19.21
N SER A 10 -5.38 11.96 20.37
CA SER A 10 -6.37 13.03 20.50
C SER A 10 -5.69 14.25 21.13
N LEU A 11 -5.35 15.26 20.33
CA LEU A 11 -4.72 16.49 20.81
C LEU A 11 -5.76 17.62 20.90
N HIS A 12 -5.86 18.23 22.08
CA HIS A 12 -6.57 19.50 22.27
C HIS A 12 -5.61 20.68 22.01
N LEU A 13 -6.10 21.70 21.30
CA LEU A 13 -5.35 22.91 20.95
C LEU A 13 -5.42 23.95 22.08
N ALA A 14 -4.27 24.56 22.38
CA ALA A 14 -4.20 25.87 23.01
C ALA A 14 -4.05 26.95 21.93
N SER A 15 -4.64 28.13 22.14
CA SER A 15 -4.73 29.20 21.14
C SER A 15 -3.79 30.36 21.43
N VAL A 16 -3.06 30.82 20.41
CA VAL A 16 -2.34 32.11 20.36
C VAL A 16 -2.54 32.71 18.97
N ALA A 17 -2.64 34.04 18.86
CA ALA A 17 -3.20 34.70 17.66
C ALA A 17 -2.23 35.67 16.94
N ALA A 18 -2.34 35.64 15.60
CA ALA A 18 -2.27 36.75 14.64
C ALA A 18 -1.07 37.73 14.61
N VAL A 19 -0.45 37.81 13.42
CA VAL A 19 0.03 39.06 12.79
C VAL A 19 -0.40 39.05 11.30
N ARG A 20 -0.62 40.23 10.71
CA ARG A 20 -0.96 40.42 9.27
C ARG A 20 0.20 41.03 8.48
N SER A 21 0.27 40.72 7.18
CA SER A 21 0.91 41.58 6.15
C SER A 21 0.09 41.55 4.84
N VAL A 22 0.28 42.52 3.94
CA VAL A 22 -0.69 42.87 2.87
C VAL A 22 0.00 43.40 1.60
N SER A 23 -0.66 43.23 0.43
CA SER A 23 -0.43 43.94 -0.85
C SER A 23 0.75 43.43 -1.72
N ASN A 24 0.79 43.63 -3.05
CA ASN A 24 -0.23 44.02 -4.03
C ASN A 24 0.22 43.64 -5.47
N GLY A 25 -0.72 43.45 -6.41
CA GLY A 25 -0.38 43.32 -7.84
C GLY A 25 -1.57 43.07 -8.76
N ARG A 26 -1.74 43.91 -9.80
CA ARG A 26 -2.79 43.79 -10.85
C ARG A 26 -2.19 44.08 -12.22
N LEU A 27 -2.72 43.45 -13.28
CA LEU A 27 -2.88 44.06 -14.62
C LEU A 27 -4.01 43.35 -15.41
N ARG A 28 -4.34 43.83 -16.62
CA ARG A 28 -5.61 43.53 -17.32
C ARG A 28 -5.44 43.05 -18.78
N LEU A 29 -6.37 42.18 -19.20
CA LEU A 29 -7.22 42.16 -20.43
C LEU A 29 -7.11 43.38 -21.38
N PRO A 30 -7.35 43.26 -22.73
CA PRO A 30 -8.73 43.08 -23.27
C PRO A 30 -8.98 42.49 -24.70
N PHE A 31 -10.30 42.34 -25.05
CA PHE A 31 -10.96 42.19 -26.38
C PHE A 31 -10.80 40.86 -27.18
N SER A 32 -11.73 40.39 -28.05
CA SER A 32 -13.19 40.65 -28.28
C SER A 32 -13.83 39.55 -29.18
N GLY A 33 -15.18 39.49 -29.30
CA GLY A 33 -15.95 38.51 -30.12
C GLY A 33 -16.07 38.83 -31.63
N PRO A 34 -17.08 38.31 -32.41
CA PRO A 34 -18.51 38.29 -32.04
C PRO A 34 -19.36 37.06 -32.49
N SER A 35 -20.69 37.19 -32.37
CA SER A 35 -21.82 36.23 -32.50
C SER A 35 -22.26 35.79 -33.91
N LEU A 36 -23.18 34.79 -34.01
CA LEU A 36 -24.55 34.97 -34.58
C LEU A 36 -25.56 33.78 -34.45
N ARG A 37 -26.84 34.13 -34.67
CA ARG A 37 -28.18 33.47 -34.78
C ARG A 37 -28.32 32.10 -35.52
N ARG A 38 -29.48 31.38 -35.65
CA ARG A 38 -30.83 31.21 -34.98
C ARG A 38 -31.82 30.54 -35.98
N ALA A 39 -32.41 29.36 -35.75
CA ALA A 39 -33.48 28.80 -36.64
C ALA A 39 -34.41 27.70 -36.06
N SER A 40 -35.52 27.42 -36.76
CA SER A 40 -36.69 26.54 -36.43
C SER A 40 -37.34 26.01 -37.76
N LEU A 41 -38.40 25.19 -37.88
CA LEU A 41 -39.51 24.64 -37.04
C LEU A 41 -40.17 23.44 -37.83
N ILE A 42 -41.28 22.81 -37.36
CA ILE A 42 -42.23 21.92 -38.13
C ILE A 42 -41.65 20.52 -38.53
N SER A 43 -42.36 19.37 -38.68
CA SER A 43 -43.74 18.84 -38.44
C SER A 43 -43.65 17.29 -38.17
N LEU A 44 -44.62 16.44 -37.75
CA LEU A 44 -46.12 16.37 -37.63
C LEU A 44 -46.82 15.49 -38.71
N ARG A 45 -47.71 14.54 -38.29
CA ARG A 45 -48.63 13.58 -39.01
C ARG A 45 -48.14 12.10 -39.08
N THR A 46 -48.97 11.03 -39.06
CA THR A 46 -50.45 10.88 -38.95
C THR A 46 -50.93 9.55 -38.32
N ILE A 47 -51.96 9.66 -37.45
CA ILE A 47 -53.21 8.87 -37.26
C ILE A 47 -53.41 7.51 -37.99
N SER A 48 -54.00 6.54 -37.26
CA SER A 48 -55.01 5.58 -37.79
C SER A 48 -56.14 5.35 -36.74
N GLN A 49 -57.29 4.77 -37.14
CA GLN A 49 -58.52 4.60 -36.32
C GLN A 49 -58.93 3.12 -36.17
N GLN A 50 -59.69 2.76 -35.12
CA GLN A 50 -61.07 2.22 -35.24
C GLN A 50 -61.79 2.08 -33.88
N GLU A 51 -63.10 1.79 -33.92
CA GLU A 51 -64.05 1.83 -32.79
C GLU A 51 -64.48 0.42 -32.30
N GLY A 52 -65.17 0.29 -31.14
CA GLY A 52 -65.74 -1.01 -30.74
C GLY A 52 -66.42 -1.19 -29.37
N PHE A 53 -67.63 -0.62 -29.18
CA PHE A 53 -68.71 -1.14 -28.31
C PHE A 53 -68.60 -1.17 -26.75
N LEU A 54 -69.74 -1.52 -26.11
CA LEU A 54 -70.10 -1.24 -24.72
C LEU A 54 -69.74 -2.34 -23.69
N GLY A 55 -69.51 -1.93 -22.44
CA GLY A 55 -69.57 -2.81 -21.27
C GLY A 55 -69.43 -2.06 -19.94
N TRP A 56 -70.51 -1.92 -19.15
CA TRP A 56 -70.52 -1.14 -17.90
C TRP A 56 -70.69 -2.01 -16.65
N ARG A 57 -69.65 -2.12 -15.82
CA ARG A 57 -69.71 -2.38 -14.36
C ARG A 57 -68.35 -2.02 -13.72
N GLY A 58 -68.38 -1.67 -12.43
CA GLY A 58 -67.29 -0.95 -11.79
C GLY A 58 -66.16 -1.81 -11.20
N GLY A 59 -64.93 -1.29 -11.26
CA GLY A 59 -63.76 -1.75 -10.51
C GLY A 59 -62.97 -0.55 -10.00
N ARG A 60 -62.55 -0.56 -8.73
CA ARG A 60 -61.88 0.57 -8.08
C ARG A 60 -60.38 0.56 -8.41
N PHE A 61 -60.01 1.14 -9.55
CA PHE A 61 -58.63 1.11 -10.06
C PHE A 61 -57.69 1.99 -9.22
N VAL A 62 -56.92 1.36 -8.32
CA VAL A 62 -55.85 2.03 -7.57
C VAL A 62 -54.67 2.29 -8.51
N ARG A 63 -54.21 3.53 -8.58
CA ARG A 63 -53.04 3.91 -9.38
C ARG A 63 -51.74 3.43 -8.72
N ASN A 64 -51.25 2.26 -9.12
CA ASN A 64 -49.85 1.88 -8.88
C ASN A 64 -48.91 2.72 -9.76
N PHE A 65 -48.62 3.95 -9.33
CA PHE A 65 -47.61 4.82 -9.94
C PHE A 65 -46.29 4.84 -9.13
N SER A 66 -46.30 4.39 -7.87
CA SER A 66 -45.17 4.47 -6.95
C SER A 66 -44.11 3.36 -7.09
N SER A 67 -44.40 2.26 -7.80
CA SER A 67 -43.46 1.13 -7.94
C SER A 67 -42.43 1.31 -9.06
N VAL A 68 -42.79 2.00 -10.14
CA VAL A 68 -41.92 2.16 -11.32
C VAL A 68 -40.82 3.20 -11.08
N GLU A 69 -41.17 4.34 -10.49
CA GLU A 69 -40.20 5.39 -10.14
C GLU A 69 -39.20 4.92 -9.07
N ALA A 70 -39.66 4.14 -8.08
CA ALA A 70 -38.79 3.54 -7.08
C ALA A 70 -37.79 2.53 -7.69
N GLY A 71 -38.24 1.69 -8.62
CA GLY A 71 -37.37 0.78 -9.37
C GLY A 71 -36.37 1.51 -10.26
N ALA A 72 -36.80 2.55 -10.97
CA ALA A 72 -35.92 3.39 -11.79
C ALA A 72 -34.85 4.10 -10.95
N ALA A 73 -35.23 4.70 -9.81
CA ALA A 73 -34.30 5.35 -8.89
C ALA A 73 -33.29 4.38 -8.27
N GLY A 74 -33.75 3.17 -7.88
CA GLY A 74 -32.86 2.11 -7.38
C GLY A 74 -31.83 1.66 -8.41
N ASN A 75 -32.27 1.40 -9.65
CA ASN A 75 -31.38 1.01 -10.74
C ASN A 75 -30.37 2.12 -11.09
N MET A 76 -30.80 3.39 -11.13
CA MET A 76 -29.92 4.54 -11.37
C MET A 76 -28.88 4.73 -10.25
N ALA A 77 -29.26 4.51 -8.99
CA ALA A 77 -28.33 4.56 -7.86
C ALA A 77 -27.29 3.44 -7.93
N GLN A 78 -27.71 2.20 -8.25
CA GLN A 78 -26.79 1.06 -8.43
C GLN A 78 -25.83 1.28 -9.62
N ALA A 79 -26.34 1.78 -10.75
CA ALA A 79 -25.50 2.13 -11.91
C ALA A 79 -24.48 3.23 -11.56
N SER A 80 -24.88 4.25 -10.81
CA SER A 80 -23.98 5.32 -10.36
C SER A 80 -22.89 4.82 -9.41
N ILE A 81 -23.19 3.84 -8.55
CA ILE A 81 -22.20 3.21 -7.67
C ILE A 81 -21.23 2.34 -8.49
N ALA A 82 -21.74 1.54 -9.43
CA ALA A 82 -20.91 0.69 -10.30
C ALA A 82 -19.93 1.52 -11.15
N LEU A 83 -20.38 2.63 -11.74
CA LEU A 83 -19.53 3.54 -12.50
C LEU A 83 -18.40 4.14 -11.64
N LYS A 84 -18.70 4.60 -10.42
CA LYS A 84 -17.67 5.11 -9.49
C LYS A 84 -16.66 4.03 -9.09
N GLN A 85 -17.13 2.80 -8.89
CA GLN A 85 -16.25 1.65 -8.62
C GLN A 85 -15.33 1.35 -9.80
N GLU A 86 -15.83 1.41 -11.03
CA GLU A 86 -15.04 1.25 -12.25
C GLU A 86 -14.03 2.41 -12.42
N GLU A 87 -14.45 3.66 -12.23
CA GLU A 87 -13.58 4.86 -12.24
C GLU A 87 -12.44 4.78 -11.21
N ALA A 88 -12.74 4.36 -9.98
CA ALA A 88 -11.73 4.21 -8.91
C ALA A 88 -10.72 3.11 -9.23
N LEU A 89 -11.18 1.94 -9.71
CA LEU A 89 -10.30 0.83 -10.10
C LEU A 89 -9.47 1.17 -11.35
N GLU A 90 -10.04 1.91 -12.31
CA GLU A 90 -9.32 2.41 -13.48
C GLU A 90 -8.33 3.54 -13.15
N TRP A 91 -8.53 4.27 -12.05
CA TRP A 91 -7.53 5.21 -11.54
C TRP A 91 -6.38 4.47 -10.82
N VAL A 92 -6.65 3.45 -10.00
CA VAL A 92 -5.60 2.68 -9.30
C VAL A 92 -4.55 2.11 -10.26
N LYS A 93 -4.97 1.64 -11.45
CA LYS A 93 -4.07 1.14 -12.52
C LYS A 93 -3.24 2.22 -13.23
N LYS A 94 -3.52 3.50 -12.99
CA LYS A 94 -2.91 4.65 -13.70
C LYS A 94 -2.20 5.62 -12.75
N ASP A 95 -2.27 5.38 -11.45
CA ASP A 95 -1.60 6.15 -10.41
C ASP A 95 -0.11 5.82 -10.35
N ASN A 96 0.75 6.80 -10.09
CA ASN A 96 2.19 6.60 -9.99
C ASN A 96 2.54 5.98 -8.63
N ARG A 97 2.54 4.65 -8.56
CA ARG A 97 2.83 3.87 -7.34
C ARG A 97 4.30 3.49 -7.24
N GLN A 98 4.88 3.62 -6.04
CA GLN A 98 6.25 3.21 -5.74
C GLN A 98 6.32 2.55 -4.36
N MET A 99 7.03 1.43 -4.22
CA MET A 99 7.39 0.92 -2.89
C MET A 99 8.43 1.87 -2.29
N LEU A 100 8.14 2.50 -1.14
CA LEU A 100 9.04 3.50 -0.54
C LEU A 100 9.95 2.87 0.52
N HIS A 101 9.35 2.26 1.53
CA HIS A 101 10.10 1.64 2.63
C HIS A 101 9.27 0.61 3.39
N VAL A 102 9.95 -0.25 4.16
CA VAL A 102 9.33 -1.10 5.18
C VAL A 102 9.74 -0.67 6.57
N VAL A 103 8.74 -0.45 7.42
CA VAL A 103 8.88 0.02 8.81
C VAL A 103 8.83 -1.14 9.77
N TYR A 104 9.84 -1.29 10.62
CA TYR A 104 9.87 -2.29 11.69
C TYR A 104 10.76 -1.86 12.87
N ARG A 105 10.57 -2.52 14.01
CA ARG A 105 11.12 -2.10 15.29
C ARG A 105 12.32 -2.95 15.70
N VAL A 106 13.33 -2.29 16.28
CA VAL A 106 14.61 -2.91 16.67
C VAL A 106 14.92 -2.60 18.13
N GLY A 107 15.55 -3.54 18.85
CA GLY A 107 15.88 -3.41 20.26
C GLY A 107 17.20 -2.67 20.55
N ASP A 108 18.06 -2.55 19.55
CA ASP A 108 19.33 -1.82 19.59
C ASP A 108 19.62 -1.23 18.19
N LEU A 109 19.40 0.07 18.04
CA LEU A 109 19.47 0.74 16.74
C LEU A 109 20.88 0.72 16.14
N ASP A 110 21.90 0.96 16.95
CA ASP A 110 23.28 1.11 16.46
C ASP A 110 23.92 -0.26 16.17
N LYS A 111 23.55 -1.31 16.92
CA LYS A 111 23.88 -2.69 16.58
C LYS A 111 23.26 -3.13 15.24
N THR A 112 22.02 -2.75 14.96
CA THR A 112 21.34 -3.12 13.70
C THR A 112 21.81 -2.27 12.51
N ILE A 113 22.05 -0.97 12.68
CA ILE A 113 22.76 -0.14 11.69
C ILE A 113 24.13 -0.75 11.37
N LYS A 114 24.91 -1.15 12.38
CA LYS A 114 26.22 -1.78 12.19
C LYS A 114 26.10 -3.11 11.42
N PHE A 115 25.12 -3.94 11.74
CA PHE A 115 24.92 -5.21 11.03
C PHE A 115 24.55 -4.99 9.56
N TYR A 116 23.62 -4.10 9.23
CA TYR A 116 23.25 -3.86 7.83
C TYR A 116 24.36 -3.19 7.02
N THR A 117 25.14 -2.30 7.64
CA THR A 117 26.27 -1.63 6.96
C THR A 117 27.51 -2.54 6.80
N GLU A 118 27.91 -3.28 7.83
CA GLU A 118 29.11 -4.13 7.77
C GLU A 118 28.90 -5.54 7.19
N CYS A 119 27.67 -6.06 7.23
CA CYS A 119 27.36 -7.45 6.86
C CYS A 119 26.48 -7.56 5.61
N LEU A 120 25.56 -6.60 5.39
CA LEU A 120 24.65 -6.59 4.22
C LEU A 120 25.06 -5.54 3.16
N GLY A 121 25.97 -4.62 3.46
CA GLY A 121 26.46 -3.60 2.52
C GLY A 121 25.49 -2.43 2.28
N MET A 122 24.46 -2.28 3.11
CA MET A 122 23.56 -1.11 3.07
C MET A 122 24.31 0.17 3.49
N LYS A 123 23.77 1.32 3.09
CA LYS A 123 24.19 2.65 3.55
C LYS A 123 23.20 3.14 4.61
N LEU A 124 23.68 3.80 5.66
CA LEU A 124 22.83 4.66 6.48
C LEU A 124 22.56 5.95 5.68
N LEU A 125 21.30 6.19 5.33
CA LEU A 125 20.88 7.31 4.49
C LEU A 125 20.53 8.52 5.36
N ARG A 126 19.71 8.29 6.40
CA ARG A 126 19.14 9.31 7.28
C ARG A 126 18.92 8.74 8.67
N LYS A 127 19.14 9.52 9.74
CA LYS A 127 18.82 9.15 11.13
C LYS A 127 18.12 10.35 11.78
N ARG A 128 16.92 10.15 12.33
CA ARG A 128 16.09 11.20 12.95
C ARG A 128 15.74 10.78 14.36
N ASP A 129 15.98 11.64 15.34
CA ASP A 129 15.61 11.39 16.74
C ASP A 129 14.40 12.25 17.13
N ILE A 130 13.43 11.66 17.82
CA ILE A 130 12.16 12.29 18.21
C ILE A 130 11.97 12.10 19.74
N PRO A 131 12.71 12.84 20.59
CA PRO A 131 12.69 12.64 22.04
C PRO A 131 11.32 12.86 22.70
N GLU A 132 10.49 13.73 22.11
CA GLU A 132 9.13 14.05 22.56
C GLU A 132 8.15 12.88 22.41
N GLU A 133 8.31 12.06 21.37
CA GLU A 133 7.53 10.83 21.16
C GLU A 133 8.32 9.56 21.58
N ARG A 134 9.57 9.73 22.02
CA ARG A 134 10.48 8.71 22.59
C ARG A 134 10.90 7.59 21.62
N TYR A 135 11.20 7.94 20.37
CA TYR A 135 11.82 7.02 19.42
C TYR A 135 12.89 7.67 18.54
N THR A 136 13.75 6.84 17.97
CA THR A 136 14.71 7.22 16.92
C THR A 136 14.42 6.40 15.67
N ASN A 137 14.36 7.06 14.51
CA ASN A 137 14.34 6.42 13.21
C ASN A 137 15.76 6.33 12.60
N ALA A 138 16.00 5.27 11.84
CA ALA A 138 17.11 5.20 10.88
C ALA A 138 16.64 4.60 9.55
N PHE A 139 17.01 5.23 8.44
CA PHE A 139 16.68 4.81 7.08
C PHE A 139 17.93 4.22 6.42
N LEU A 140 17.86 2.97 5.95
CA LEU A 140 18.99 2.28 5.33
C LEU A 140 18.60 1.57 4.03
N GLY A 141 19.49 1.60 3.04
CA GLY A 141 19.27 0.98 1.74
C GLY A 141 20.50 1.03 0.84
N TYR A 142 20.33 0.68 -0.43
CA TYR A 142 21.45 0.61 -1.39
C TYR A 142 21.64 1.90 -2.20
N GLY A 143 20.59 2.71 -2.34
CA GLY A 143 20.61 4.05 -2.93
C GLY A 143 19.71 5.03 -2.18
N PRO A 144 19.49 6.24 -2.70
CA PRO A 144 18.66 7.27 -2.05
C PRO A 144 17.17 6.92 -2.01
N GLU A 145 16.47 7.45 -1.00
CA GLU A 145 15.08 7.13 -0.65
C GLU A 145 14.04 7.60 -1.69
N ASP A 146 14.43 8.41 -2.66
CA ASP A 146 13.59 8.89 -3.77
C ASP A 146 13.39 7.85 -4.88
N SER A 147 14.30 6.88 -4.97
CA SER A 147 14.48 6.02 -6.14
C SER A 147 14.73 4.54 -5.79
N HIS A 148 14.98 4.25 -4.51
CA HIS A 148 15.23 2.90 -3.99
C HIS A 148 14.31 2.62 -2.80
N PHE A 149 13.97 1.36 -2.61
CA PHE A 149 13.27 0.87 -1.43
C PHE A 149 14.24 0.76 -0.24
N VAL A 150 13.81 1.23 0.93
CA VAL A 150 14.66 1.29 2.12
C VAL A 150 14.01 0.65 3.35
N VAL A 151 14.81 0.30 4.36
CA VAL A 151 14.31 -0.09 5.68
C VAL A 151 14.22 1.15 6.56
N GLU A 152 13.04 1.41 7.13
CA GLU A 152 12.87 2.32 8.25
C GLU A 152 12.90 1.51 9.55
N LEU A 153 13.99 1.67 10.29
CA LEU A 153 14.11 1.16 11.65
C LEU A 153 13.46 2.14 12.63
N THR A 154 12.67 1.63 13.58
CA THR A 154 12.12 2.42 14.70
C THR A 154 12.59 1.85 16.04
N TYR A 155 13.56 2.50 16.68
CA TYR A 155 13.96 2.19 18.05
C TYR A 155 13.12 2.98 19.06
N ASN A 156 12.44 2.31 19.98
CA ASN A 156 11.62 2.96 21.00
C ASN A 156 12.39 2.99 22.34
N TYR A 157 12.49 4.14 22.99
CA TYR A 157 13.41 4.35 24.12
C TYR A 157 13.15 3.40 25.31
N GLY A 158 14.08 2.47 25.54
CA GLY A 158 14.01 1.46 26.60
C GLY A 158 13.26 0.18 26.23
N VAL A 159 12.87 0.00 24.96
CA VAL A 159 12.31 -1.26 24.45
C VAL A 159 13.40 -2.00 23.69
N HIS A 160 13.74 -3.20 24.16
CA HIS A 160 14.92 -3.94 23.71
C HIS A 160 14.63 -5.30 23.07
N GLN A 161 13.35 -5.63 22.87
CA GLN A 161 12.92 -6.86 22.21
C GLN A 161 11.48 -6.70 21.69
N TYR A 162 11.20 -7.32 20.54
CA TYR A 162 9.87 -7.40 19.94
C TYR A 162 9.49 -8.85 19.62
N ASP A 163 8.19 -9.13 19.52
CA ASP A 163 7.67 -10.36 18.93
C ASP A 163 7.60 -10.18 17.40
N ILE A 164 8.32 -11.01 16.64
CA ILE A 164 8.24 -11.02 15.17
C ILE A 164 6.94 -11.71 14.69
N GLY A 165 6.32 -12.51 15.57
CA GLY A 165 5.15 -13.30 15.25
C GLY A 165 5.46 -14.50 14.34
N THR A 166 4.40 -15.11 13.81
CA THR A 166 4.49 -16.22 12.84
C THR A 166 4.09 -15.81 11.43
N GLY A 167 3.59 -14.59 11.25
CA GLY A 167 3.14 -14.07 9.96
C GLY A 167 4.27 -13.47 9.11
N PHE A 168 5.25 -12.81 9.74
CA PHE A 168 6.35 -12.20 9.01
C PHE A 168 7.26 -13.28 8.40
N GLY A 169 7.57 -13.16 7.12
CA GLY A 169 8.38 -14.10 6.36
C GLY A 169 9.87 -13.82 6.50
N HIS A 170 10.32 -12.85 5.71
CA HIS A 170 11.69 -12.38 5.57
C HIS A 170 11.70 -11.06 4.78
N PHE A 171 12.86 -10.40 4.73
CA PHE A 171 13.21 -9.45 3.66
C PHE A 171 14.12 -10.15 2.64
N GLY A 172 14.04 -9.81 1.36
CA GLY A 172 14.90 -10.39 0.32
C GLY A 172 15.97 -9.41 -0.12
N ILE A 173 17.21 -9.88 -0.22
CA ILE A 173 18.34 -9.12 -0.77
C ILE A 173 18.95 -9.88 -1.95
N ALA A 174 18.93 -9.25 -3.13
CA ALA A 174 19.65 -9.74 -4.30
C ALA A 174 21.16 -9.44 -4.17
N VAL A 175 22.01 -10.44 -4.41
CA VAL A 175 23.47 -10.32 -4.40
C VAL A 175 24.10 -11.11 -5.56
N GLU A 176 25.26 -10.66 -6.05
CA GLU A 176 25.97 -11.32 -7.16
C GLU A 176 26.67 -12.64 -6.76
N ASP A 177 26.91 -12.85 -5.46
CA ASP A 177 27.60 -14.02 -4.91
C ASP A 177 27.09 -14.27 -3.47
N VAL A 178 26.19 -15.23 -3.32
CA VAL A 178 25.58 -15.57 -2.02
C VAL A 178 26.58 -16.24 -1.09
N ALA A 179 27.51 -17.03 -1.63
CA ALA A 179 28.50 -17.75 -0.82
C ALA A 179 29.47 -16.77 -0.12
N LYS A 180 30.07 -15.86 -0.88
CA LYS A 180 30.94 -14.79 -0.38
C LYS A 180 30.23 -13.82 0.56
N THR A 181 28.95 -13.52 0.27
CA THR A 181 28.12 -12.69 1.17
C THR A 181 27.89 -13.39 2.50
N VAL A 182 27.56 -14.69 2.48
CA VAL A 182 27.43 -15.50 3.71
C VAL A 182 28.75 -15.60 4.48
N ASP A 183 29.89 -15.78 3.82
CA ASP A 183 31.18 -15.89 4.50
C ASP A 183 31.63 -14.54 5.10
N LEU A 184 31.30 -13.40 4.48
CA LEU A 184 31.43 -12.08 5.10
C LEU A 184 30.57 -11.97 6.36
N ILE A 185 29.29 -12.36 6.28
CA ILE A 185 28.36 -12.32 7.42
C ILE A 185 28.87 -13.21 8.57
N LYS A 186 29.36 -14.42 8.29
CA LYS A 186 30.00 -15.31 9.28
C LYS A 186 31.24 -14.66 9.90
N ALA A 187 32.14 -14.08 9.09
CA ALA A 187 33.35 -13.41 9.57
C ALA A 187 33.05 -12.18 10.45
N LYS A 188 31.89 -11.55 10.27
CA LYS A 188 31.37 -10.47 11.12
C LYS A 188 30.61 -10.94 12.37
N GLY A 189 30.44 -12.26 12.56
CA GLY A 189 29.68 -12.85 13.68
C GLY A 189 28.16 -12.85 13.49
N GLY A 190 27.67 -12.65 12.27
CA GLY A 190 26.26 -12.75 11.90
C GLY A 190 25.74 -14.18 11.88
N LYS A 191 24.43 -14.35 12.10
CA LYS A 191 23.79 -15.66 12.25
C LYS A 191 23.28 -16.17 10.90
N VAL A 192 23.87 -17.25 10.39
CA VAL A 192 23.37 -17.98 9.21
C VAL A 192 22.38 -19.05 9.67
N THR A 193 21.22 -19.16 9.03
CA THR A 193 20.15 -20.12 9.37
C THR A 193 19.76 -21.05 8.23
N ARG A 194 20.16 -20.74 6.99
CA ARG A 194 20.27 -21.71 5.89
C ARG A 194 21.49 -21.34 5.06
N GLU A 195 22.43 -22.28 4.94
CA GLU A 195 23.64 -22.12 4.14
C GLU A 195 23.33 -21.93 2.64
N PRO A 196 24.27 -21.36 1.84
CA PRO A 196 24.15 -21.21 0.40
C PRO A 196 23.83 -22.53 -0.30
N GLY A 197 22.84 -22.49 -1.19
CA GLY A 197 22.50 -23.61 -2.07
C GLY A 197 21.18 -23.38 -2.80
N PRO A 198 20.87 -24.20 -3.82
CA PRO A 198 19.67 -24.04 -4.63
C PRO A 198 18.38 -24.09 -3.78
N VAL A 199 17.40 -23.30 -4.19
CA VAL A 199 16.02 -23.39 -3.66
C VAL A 199 15.43 -24.77 -3.95
N LYS A 200 14.63 -25.31 -3.02
CA LYS A 200 13.96 -26.61 -3.23
C LYS A 200 13.05 -26.53 -4.47
N GLY A 201 13.35 -27.35 -5.48
CA GLY A 201 12.60 -27.34 -6.74
C GLY A 201 12.90 -26.11 -7.63
N GLY A 202 14.16 -25.66 -7.65
CA GLY A 202 14.67 -24.65 -8.57
C GLY A 202 16.21 -24.59 -8.56
N GLU A 203 16.78 -23.75 -9.42
CA GLU A 203 18.24 -23.65 -9.60
C GLU A 203 18.85 -22.43 -8.88
N THR A 204 18.04 -21.41 -8.58
CA THR A 204 18.47 -20.18 -7.90
C THR A 204 19.15 -20.49 -6.57
N VAL A 205 20.42 -20.13 -6.44
CA VAL A 205 21.16 -20.19 -5.18
C VAL A 205 20.59 -19.14 -4.24
N ILE A 206 20.28 -19.58 -3.02
CA ILE A 206 19.77 -18.74 -1.94
C ILE A 206 20.48 -19.09 -0.63
N ALA A 207 20.46 -18.19 0.34
CA ALA A 207 20.81 -18.44 1.75
C ALA A 207 19.84 -17.70 2.67
N PHE A 208 19.79 -18.05 3.96
CA PHE A 208 19.09 -17.26 4.98
C PHE A 208 20.02 -16.87 6.11
N VAL A 209 19.92 -15.60 6.52
CA VAL A 209 20.57 -15.06 7.71
C VAL A 209 19.53 -14.44 8.64
N GLU A 210 19.87 -14.33 9.92
CA GLU A 210 19.09 -13.61 10.93
C GLU A 210 19.90 -12.42 11.46
N ASP A 211 19.21 -11.31 11.68
CA ASP A 211 19.79 -10.05 12.16
C ASP A 211 19.85 -9.97 13.71
N PRO A 212 20.27 -8.82 14.29
CA PRO A 212 20.37 -8.63 15.74
C PRO A 212 19.11 -8.83 16.57
N ASP A 213 17.92 -8.70 15.97
CA ASP A 213 16.60 -8.84 16.60
C ASP A 213 15.91 -10.16 16.21
N GLY A 214 16.41 -10.84 15.16
CA GLY A 214 15.92 -12.14 14.67
C GLY A 214 15.13 -12.05 13.36
N TYR A 215 15.10 -10.89 12.70
CA TYR A 215 14.50 -10.76 11.38
C TYR A 215 15.29 -11.56 10.35
N LYS A 216 14.57 -12.28 9.50
CA LYS A 216 15.16 -13.10 8.45
C LYS A 216 15.41 -12.28 7.21
N PHE A 217 16.60 -12.44 6.65
CA PHE A 217 16.95 -11.97 5.32
C PHE A 217 17.22 -13.20 4.45
N GLU A 218 16.48 -13.35 3.35
CA GLU A 218 16.90 -14.23 2.25
C GLU A 218 17.96 -13.50 1.43
N LEU A 219 19.03 -14.18 1.09
CA LEU A 219 20.05 -13.72 0.15
C LEU A 219 19.84 -14.48 -1.15
N LEU A 220 19.60 -13.78 -2.26
CA LEU A 220 19.23 -14.35 -3.55
C LEU A 220 20.32 -14.10 -4.58
N GLU A 221 20.87 -15.17 -5.17
CA GLU A 221 21.91 -15.04 -6.18
C GLU A 221 21.29 -14.57 -7.50
N ARG A 222 21.63 -13.36 -7.91
CA ARG A 222 21.12 -12.67 -9.09
C ARG A 222 22.23 -11.83 -9.71
N GLY A 223 22.14 -11.57 -11.03
CA GLY A 223 23.00 -10.57 -11.66
C GLY A 223 22.72 -9.15 -11.14
N PRO A 224 23.56 -8.16 -11.48
CA PRO A 224 23.39 -6.77 -11.04
C PRO A 224 21.97 -6.24 -11.28
N THR A 225 21.34 -5.74 -10.22
CA THR A 225 19.98 -5.19 -10.23
C THR A 225 19.97 -3.74 -9.74
N PRO A 226 19.09 -2.86 -10.26
CA PRO A 226 18.92 -1.52 -9.70
C PRO A 226 18.34 -1.52 -8.28
N GLU A 227 17.62 -2.58 -7.87
CA GLU A 227 16.99 -2.67 -6.55
C GLU A 227 17.41 -3.95 -5.81
N PRO A 228 18.50 -3.90 -5.02
CA PRO A 228 18.95 -5.06 -4.27
C PRO A 228 18.05 -5.42 -3.09
N LEU A 229 17.27 -4.50 -2.49
CA LEU A 229 16.29 -4.83 -1.43
C LEU A 229 14.96 -5.28 -2.07
N CYS A 230 15.04 -6.44 -2.73
CA CYS A 230 14.07 -6.85 -3.74
C CYS A 230 12.78 -7.49 -3.21
N GLN A 231 12.65 -7.86 -1.93
CA GLN A 231 11.42 -8.49 -1.41
C GLN A 231 11.05 -8.07 0.02
N VAL A 232 9.74 -8.05 0.29
CA VAL A 232 9.18 -8.25 1.64
C VAL A 232 8.23 -9.45 1.58
N MET A 233 8.47 -10.50 2.37
CA MET A 233 7.61 -11.69 2.39
C MET A 233 6.67 -11.70 3.61
N LEU A 234 5.38 -11.83 3.34
CA LEU A 234 4.31 -11.92 4.34
C LEU A 234 3.48 -13.19 4.14
N ARG A 235 3.13 -13.86 5.23
CA ARG A 235 2.24 -15.03 5.19
C ARG A 235 0.77 -14.61 5.21
N VAL A 236 -0.04 -15.29 4.41
CA VAL A 236 -1.48 -15.06 4.23
C VAL A 236 -2.27 -16.37 4.34
N GLY A 237 -3.52 -16.27 4.80
CA GLY A 237 -4.41 -17.41 5.02
C GLY A 237 -5.21 -17.86 3.80
N ASP A 238 -5.27 -17.03 2.75
CA ASP A 238 -5.95 -17.31 1.48
C ASP A 238 -5.24 -16.51 0.38
N LEU A 239 -4.44 -17.20 -0.46
CA LEU A 239 -3.59 -16.53 -1.45
C LEU A 239 -4.38 -15.83 -2.55
N ASP A 240 -5.49 -16.43 -3.00
CA ASP A 240 -6.28 -15.89 -4.11
C ASP A 240 -7.12 -14.69 -3.69
N ARG A 241 -7.63 -14.69 -2.45
CA ARG A 241 -8.17 -13.49 -1.80
C ARG A 241 -7.13 -12.37 -1.70
N SER A 242 -5.90 -12.69 -1.29
CA SER A 242 -4.85 -11.68 -1.13
C SER A 242 -4.42 -11.10 -2.47
N ILE A 243 -4.12 -11.92 -3.48
CA ILE A 243 -3.81 -11.46 -4.86
C ILE A 243 -4.92 -10.53 -5.35
N ALA A 244 -6.18 -10.96 -5.32
CA ALA A 244 -7.30 -10.18 -5.84
C ALA A 244 -7.57 -8.89 -5.05
N PHE A 245 -7.11 -8.80 -3.80
CA PHE A 245 -7.09 -7.54 -3.03
C PHE A 245 -5.95 -6.62 -3.50
N TYR A 246 -4.72 -7.12 -3.55
CA TYR A 246 -3.54 -6.33 -3.91
C TYR A 246 -3.58 -5.82 -5.37
N GLU A 247 -4.13 -6.61 -6.31
CA GLU A 247 -4.40 -6.17 -7.69
C GLU A 247 -5.36 -4.98 -7.75
N LYS A 248 -6.48 -5.05 -7.00
CA LYS A 248 -7.60 -4.10 -7.15
C LYS A 248 -7.49 -2.86 -6.26
N ALA A 249 -7.03 -3.05 -5.02
CA ALA A 249 -6.94 -1.98 -4.04
C ALA A 249 -5.64 -1.17 -4.18
N PHE A 250 -4.53 -1.86 -4.49
CA PHE A 250 -3.18 -1.27 -4.48
C PHE A 250 -2.61 -1.09 -5.89
N GLY A 251 -3.12 -1.81 -6.90
CA GLY A 251 -2.64 -1.74 -8.28
C GLY A 251 -1.38 -2.57 -8.56
N LEU A 252 -1.07 -3.56 -7.71
CA LEU A 252 0.08 -4.44 -7.89
C LEU A 252 -0.22 -5.49 -8.97
N GLU A 253 0.71 -5.70 -9.90
CA GLU A 253 0.62 -6.79 -10.89
C GLU A 253 1.03 -8.13 -10.27
N LEU A 254 0.34 -9.22 -10.64
CA LEU A 254 0.76 -10.58 -10.33
C LEU A 254 1.90 -11.00 -11.26
N LEU A 255 3.15 -10.75 -10.84
CA LEU A 255 4.36 -11.01 -11.63
C LEU A 255 4.63 -12.50 -11.78
N ARG A 256 4.38 -13.28 -10.72
CA ARG A 256 4.62 -14.73 -10.68
C ARG A 256 3.77 -15.41 -9.62
N LYS A 257 3.18 -16.57 -9.95
CA LYS A 257 2.58 -17.50 -8.97
C LYS A 257 3.23 -18.87 -9.13
N LYS A 258 3.69 -19.49 -8.03
CA LYS A 258 4.29 -20.85 -8.04
C LYS A 258 3.73 -21.67 -6.88
N ASP A 259 3.23 -22.86 -7.20
CA ASP A 259 2.79 -23.84 -6.23
C ASP A 259 3.90 -24.88 -5.95
N ASN A 260 3.95 -25.38 -4.72
CA ASN A 260 4.89 -26.39 -4.25
C ASN A 260 4.17 -27.42 -3.36
N PRO A 261 3.42 -28.38 -3.96
CA PRO A 261 2.61 -29.33 -3.21
C PRO A 261 3.43 -30.31 -2.37
N GLU A 262 4.68 -30.59 -2.77
CA GLU A 262 5.62 -31.42 -2.00
C GLU A 262 5.95 -30.80 -0.64
N ASN A 263 6.18 -29.48 -0.62
CA ASN A 263 6.51 -28.72 0.59
C ASN A 263 5.26 -27.99 1.17
N LYS A 264 4.08 -28.21 0.59
CA LYS A 264 2.76 -27.74 1.03
C LYS A 264 2.62 -26.22 1.17
N TYR A 265 3.14 -25.48 0.19
CA TYR A 265 2.97 -24.04 0.12
C TYR A 265 2.77 -23.53 -1.32
N THR A 266 2.16 -22.36 -1.45
CA THR A 266 2.03 -21.61 -2.71
C THR A 266 2.54 -20.19 -2.48
N VAL A 267 3.28 -19.63 -3.43
CA VAL A 267 3.77 -18.24 -3.38
C VAL A 267 3.25 -17.41 -4.55
N ALA A 268 3.04 -16.12 -4.32
CA ALA A 268 2.80 -15.11 -5.33
C ALA A 268 3.73 -13.90 -5.14
N MET A 269 4.29 -13.38 -6.23
CA MET A 269 5.06 -12.14 -6.27
C MET A 269 4.19 -11.03 -6.85
N MET A 270 3.97 -9.97 -6.07
CA MET A 270 3.16 -8.81 -6.43
C MET A 270 4.05 -7.55 -6.50
N GLY A 271 3.96 -6.75 -7.57
CA GLY A 271 4.83 -5.57 -7.72
C GLY A 271 4.30 -4.50 -8.68
N TYR A 272 4.97 -3.34 -8.71
CA TYR A 272 4.72 -2.25 -9.67
C TYR A 272 5.69 -2.27 -10.86
N GLY A 273 6.55 -3.27 -10.95
CA GLY A 273 7.55 -3.43 -12.00
C GLY A 273 8.19 -4.83 -11.96
N PRO A 274 9.12 -5.14 -12.88
CA PRO A 274 9.69 -6.48 -13.02
C PRO A 274 10.36 -7.01 -11.74
N GLU A 275 10.15 -8.30 -11.45
CA GLU A 275 10.64 -8.99 -10.24
C GLU A 275 12.18 -8.99 -10.12
N ASP A 276 12.90 -8.81 -11.24
CA ASP A 276 14.36 -8.73 -11.30
C ASP A 276 14.92 -7.31 -11.04
N LYS A 277 14.06 -6.29 -11.01
CA LYS A 277 14.45 -4.86 -11.01
C LYS A 277 13.71 -3.98 -10.00
N SER A 278 12.82 -4.55 -9.21
CA SER A 278 11.91 -3.82 -8.32
C SER A 278 11.68 -4.60 -7.03
N THR A 279 11.41 -3.91 -5.92
CA THR A 279 10.90 -4.57 -4.72
C THR A 279 9.51 -5.15 -4.97
N VAL A 280 9.34 -6.43 -4.62
CA VAL A 280 8.05 -7.13 -4.67
C VAL A 280 7.54 -7.53 -3.29
N LEU A 281 6.23 -7.58 -3.15
CA LEU A 281 5.56 -8.21 -2.03
C LEU A 281 5.41 -9.71 -2.34
N GLU A 282 6.13 -10.56 -1.60
CA GLU A 282 5.91 -12.01 -1.66
C GLU A 282 4.79 -12.40 -0.68
N LEU A 283 3.76 -13.06 -1.20
CA LEU A 283 2.65 -13.61 -0.43
C LEU A 283 2.81 -15.13 -0.36
N THR A 284 3.07 -15.66 0.84
CA THR A 284 3.17 -17.11 1.07
C THR A 284 1.94 -17.66 1.77
N TYR A 285 1.26 -18.62 1.13
CA TYR A 285 0.22 -19.45 1.74
C TYR A 285 0.77 -20.85 2.04
N ASN A 286 0.54 -21.35 3.26
CA ASN A 286 0.88 -22.71 3.67
C ASN A 286 -0.41 -23.52 3.80
N TYR A 287 -0.45 -24.74 3.25
CA TYR A 287 -1.70 -25.46 3.04
C TYR A 287 -2.47 -25.69 4.35
N GLY A 288 -3.69 -25.14 4.42
CA GLY A 288 -4.59 -25.24 5.58
C GLY A 288 -4.29 -24.26 6.72
N VAL A 289 -3.22 -23.47 6.65
CA VAL A 289 -2.86 -22.49 7.68
C VAL A 289 -3.47 -21.13 7.34
N LYS A 290 -4.60 -20.82 7.99
CA LYS A 290 -5.43 -19.64 7.68
C LYS A 290 -5.12 -18.38 8.51
N GLU A 291 -4.37 -18.50 9.59
CA GLU A 291 -4.12 -17.42 10.54
C GLU A 291 -2.67 -17.45 11.03
N TYR A 292 -2.11 -16.27 11.29
CA TYR A 292 -0.74 -16.10 11.77
C TYR A 292 -0.68 -14.93 12.76
N ASN A 293 0.11 -15.09 13.82
CA ASN A 293 0.42 -13.98 14.73
C ASN A 293 1.25 -12.94 13.98
N LYS A 294 0.83 -11.67 14.00
CA LYS A 294 1.55 -10.55 13.36
C LYS A 294 2.72 -10.03 14.20
N GLY A 295 2.78 -10.42 15.47
CA GLY A 295 3.76 -9.91 16.42
C GLY A 295 3.54 -8.42 16.72
N ASN A 296 4.60 -7.77 17.19
CA ASN A 296 4.69 -6.32 17.36
C ASN A 296 6.03 -5.73 16.85
N GLY A 297 6.88 -6.53 16.21
CA GLY A 297 8.12 -6.08 15.57
C GLY A 297 7.86 -5.35 14.25
N TYR A 298 7.35 -6.06 13.23
CA TYR A 298 6.93 -5.45 11.96
C TYR A 298 5.87 -4.36 12.21
N ALA A 299 5.89 -3.28 11.41
CA ALA A 299 4.91 -2.20 11.52
C ALA A 299 4.06 -2.02 10.26
N GLN A 300 4.66 -1.70 9.11
CA GLN A 300 3.98 -1.54 7.83
C GLN A 300 4.95 -1.52 6.63
N ILE A 301 4.42 -1.66 5.41
CA ILE A 301 5.06 -1.12 4.20
C ILE A 301 4.49 0.29 3.94
N ALA A 302 5.31 1.19 3.39
CA ALA A 302 4.89 2.48 2.86
C ALA A 302 4.94 2.49 1.32
N ILE A 303 3.89 3.03 0.69
CA ILE A 303 3.72 3.06 -0.77
C ILE A 303 3.37 4.48 -1.22
N GLY A 304 4.06 4.96 -2.26
CA GLY A 304 3.81 6.25 -2.92
C GLY A 304 2.51 6.27 -3.72
N THR A 305 1.92 7.45 -3.88
CA THR A 305 0.69 7.70 -4.65
C THR A 305 0.53 9.17 -4.99
N ASP A 306 -0.10 9.48 -6.12
CA ASP A 306 -0.44 10.87 -6.46
C ASP A 306 -1.74 11.35 -5.78
N ASP A 307 -2.52 10.45 -5.16
CA ASP A 307 -3.77 10.81 -4.46
C ASP A 307 -4.15 9.83 -3.33
N VAL A 308 -3.76 10.17 -2.09
CA VAL A 308 -4.13 9.38 -0.90
C VAL A 308 -5.65 9.29 -0.65
N TYR A 309 -6.46 10.22 -1.17
CA TYR A 309 -7.90 10.21 -0.97
C TYR A 309 -8.57 9.18 -1.87
N LYS A 310 -8.23 9.16 -3.16
CA LYS A 310 -8.68 8.11 -4.10
C LYS A 310 -8.16 6.73 -3.69
N THR A 311 -6.94 6.64 -3.17
CA THR A 311 -6.42 5.40 -2.56
C THR A 311 -7.33 4.90 -1.44
N ALA A 312 -7.73 5.77 -0.51
CA ALA A 312 -8.62 5.38 0.58
C ALA A 312 -10.02 4.96 0.10
N GLU A 313 -10.53 5.57 -0.97
CA GLU A 313 -11.79 5.18 -1.62
C GLU A 313 -11.68 3.78 -2.27
N ALA A 314 -10.64 3.55 -3.08
CA ALA A 314 -10.40 2.26 -3.74
C ALA A 314 -10.21 1.10 -2.73
N ILE A 315 -9.46 1.33 -1.65
CA ILE A 315 -9.28 0.34 -0.57
C ILE A 315 -10.64 -0.06 0.05
N LYS A 316 -11.50 0.92 0.36
CA LYS A 316 -12.85 0.67 0.91
C LYS A 316 -13.73 -0.11 -0.07
N ILE A 317 -13.69 0.26 -1.36
CA ILE A 317 -14.41 -0.42 -2.45
C ILE A 317 -13.94 -1.89 -2.61
N CYS A 318 -12.66 -2.17 -2.36
CA CYS A 318 -12.07 -3.51 -2.43
C CYS A 318 -12.21 -4.33 -1.13
N GLY A 319 -12.95 -3.83 -0.13
CA GLY A 319 -13.16 -4.53 1.15
C GLY A 319 -11.97 -4.46 2.13
N GLY A 320 -10.97 -3.62 1.87
CA GLY A 320 -9.89 -3.34 2.82
C GLY A 320 -10.33 -2.37 3.91
N GLN A 321 -9.80 -2.55 5.12
CA GLN A 321 -10.12 -1.67 6.24
C GLN A 321 -9.14 -0.48 6.28
N VAL A 322 -9.63 0.71 5.96
CA VAL A 322 -8.91 1.96 6.27
C VAL A 322 -8.83 2.14 7.78
N THR A 323 -7.62 2.31 8.30
CA THR A 323 -7.28 2.48 9.73
C THR A 323 -6.86 3.91 10.07
N ARG A 324 -6.48 4.71 9.07
CA ARG A 324 -6.38 6.17 9.16
C ARG A 324 -6.98 6.77 7.87
N GLU A 325 -8.03 7.58 8.02
CA GLU A 325 -8.64 8.34 6.92
C GLU A 325 -7.62 9.29 6.25
N PRO A 326 -7.75 9.55 4.94
CA PRO A 326 -6.78 10.30 4.16
C PRO A 326 -6.68 11.76 4.61
N GLY A 327 -5.45 12.22 4.87
CA GLY A 327 -5.20 13.63 5.16
C GLY A 327 -3.83 13.93 5.74
N PRO A 328 -3.49 15.22 5.87
CA PRO A 328 -2.21 15.70 6.38
C PRO A 328 -1.91 15.17 7.79
N LEU A 329 -0.66 14.83 8.05
CA LEU A 329 -0.14 14.65 9.40
C LEU A 329 -0.02 16.00 10.10
N PRO A 330 -0.44 16.13 11.38
CA PRO A 330 -0.19 17.33 12.17
C PRO A 330 1.30 17.69 12.20
N GLY A 331 1.62 19.00 12.22
CA GLY A 331 3.00 19.49 12.18
C GLY A 331 3.59 19.50 10.78
N ILE A 332 3.83 18.31 10.20
CA ILE A 332 4.58 18.16 8.93
C ILE A 332 3.72 18.32 7.66
N ASN A 333 2.40 18.24 7.78
CA ASN A 333 1.40 18.32 6.69
C ASN A 333 1.45 17.22 5.62
N THR A 334 2.42 16.29 5.64
CA THR A 334 2.49 15.12 4.74
C THR A 334 1.15 14.39 4.68
N LYS A 335 0.54 14.35 3.49
CA LYS A 335 -0.74 13.69 3.27
C LYS A 335 -0.54 12.18 3.25
N ILE A 336 -1.21 11.47 4.16
CA ILE A 336 -1.18 10.00 4.21
C ILE A 336 -2.59 9.41 4.38
N THR A 337 -2.75 8.16 3.96
CA THR A 337 -3.83 7.26 4.41
C THR A 337 -3.21 5.96 4.92
N ALA A 338 -3.91 5.20 5.76
CA ALA A 338 -3.43 3.88 6.20
C ALA A 338 -4.56 2.86 6.21
N CYS A 339 -4.22 1.60 5.93
CA CYS A 339 -5.15 0.49 5.92
C CYS A 339 -4.53 -0.79 6.49
N VAL A 340 -5.36 -1.83 6.64
CA VAL A 340 -4.92 -3.23 6.71
C VAL A 340 -5.54 -4.04 5.56
N ASP A 341 -4.79 -5.03 5.09
CA ASP A 341 -5.24 -6.02 4.11
C ASP A 341 -6.22 -7.07 4.73
N PRO A 342 -6.79 -8.00 3.94
CA PRO A 342 -7.70 -9.04 4.44
C PRO A 342 -7.10 -10.02 5.46
N ASP A 343 -5.78 -9.98 5.68
CA ASP A 343 -5.05 -10.77 6.66
C ASP A 343 -4.61 -9.93 7.87
N GLY A 344 -4.83 -8.62 7.87
CA GLY A 344 -4.43 -7.69 8.95
C GLY A 344 -3.05 -7.06 8.79
N TRP A 345 -2.40 -7.19 7.63
CA TRP A 345 -1.11 -6.53 7.35
C TRP A 345 -1.32 -5.05 7.06
N LYS A 346 -0.67 -4.19 7.85
CA LYS A 346 -0.77 -2.74 7.71
C LYS A 346 0.05 -2.23 6.52
N THR A 347 -0.54 -1.33 5.76
CA THR A 347 0.13 -0.49 4.75
C THR A 347 -0.19 0.99 5.02
N VAL A 348 0.78 1.86 4.78
CA VAL A 348 0.59 3.32 4.75
C VAL A 348 0.80 3.79 3.32
N PHE A 349 -0.07 4.65 2.82
CA PHE A 349 0.12 5.32 1.55
C PHE A 349 0.47 6.78 1.79
N VAL A 350 1.53 7.24 1.12
CA VAL A 350 2.11 8.57 1.28
C VAL A 350 2.02 9.30 -0.05
N ASP A 351 1.59 10.55 -0.02
CA ASP A 351 1.57 11.42 -1.20
C ASP A 351 3.00 11.63 -1.76
N ASN A 352 3.20 11.30 -3.04
CA ASN A 352 4.52 11.34 -3.70
C ASN A 352 5.20 12.71 -3.57
N ILE A 353 4.43 13.79 -3.71
CA ILE A 353 4.93 15.16 -3.70
C ILE A 353 5.28 15.60 -2.28
N ASP A 354 4.58 15.12 -1.25
CA ASP A 354 4.95 15.37 0.14
C ASP A 354 6.11 14.49 0.62
N PHE A 355 6.18 13.22 0.20
CA PHE A 355 7.28 12.32 0.56
C PHE A 355 8.63 12.88 0.09
N ALA A 356 8.70 13.40 -1.15
CA ALA A 356 9.91 14.04 -1.66
C ALA A 356 10.41 15.21 -0.78
N LYS A 357 9.51 15.95 -0.12
CA LYS A 357 9.87 17.06 0.80
C LYS A 357 10.36 16.58 2.17
N GLU A 358 10.17 15.32 2.53
CA GLU A 358 10.77 14.75 3.75
C GLU A 358 12.23 14.28 3.53
N LEU A 359 12.72 14.38 2.29
CA LEU A 359 14.09 14.02 1.89
C LEU A 359 15.00 15.23 1.65
N GLU A 360 14.45 16.46 1.71
CA GLU A 360 15.16 17.75 1.66
C GLU A 360 15.63 18.23 3.06
#